data_AF-A0A9E5N7X9-F1
#
_entry.id   AF-A0A9E5N7X9-F1
#
_cell.length_a   1.000
_cell.length_b   1.000
_cell.length_c   1.000
_cell.angle_alpha   90.00
_cell.angle_beta   90.00
_cell.angle_gamma   90.00
#
_symmetry.space_group_name_H-M   'P 1'
#
loop_
_entity.id
_entity.type
_entity.pdbx_description
1 polymer ?
#
loop_
_entity_poly.entity_id
_entity_poly.type
_entity_poly.pdbx_seq_one_letter_code
_entity_poly.pdbx_strand_id
1 'polypeptide(L)' 'MKREFYLHAIPLKEAQARWEKLWQECGLSERLAVETVPVDEALGRITARPAFAAISSPHYHAAAMNGFALR' A
#
# COMPACT_ATOMS: atom_id res chain seq x y z
N MET A 1 -32.79 -18.37 -25.60
CA MET A 1 -31.75 -18.38 -24.55
C MET A 1 -32.42 -18.33 -23.19
N LYS A 2 -32.31 -19.39 -22.38
CA LYS A 2 -32.90 -19.46 -21.04
C LYS A 2 -32.06 -18.58 -20.11
N ARG A 3 -32.60 -17.44 -19.66
CA ARG A 3 -31.97 -16.59 -18.65
C ARG A 3 -32.37 -17.14 -17.28
N GLU A 4 -31.40 -17.67 -16.56
CA GLU A 4 -31.57 -18.00 -15.14
C GLU A 4 -31.66 -16.66 -14.38
N PHE A 5 -32.85 -16.35 -13.85
CA PHE A 5 -33.14 -15.07 -13.20
C PHE A 5 -32.71 -14.99 -11.73
N TYR A 6 -32.27 -16.11 -11.15
CA TYR A 6 -31.96 -16.21 -9.73
C TYR A 6 -30.46 -16.37 -9.51
N LEU A 7 -29.92 -15.57 -8.59
CA LEU A 7 -28.57 -15.72 -8.06
C LEU A 7 -28.53 -16.95 -7.16
N HIS A 8 -27.76 -17.96 -7.56
CA HIS A 8 -27.50 -19.13 -6.74
C HIS A 8 -26.39 -18.81 -5.75
N ALA A 9 -26.72 -18.79 -4.46
CA ALA A 9 -25.74 -18.57 -3.41
C ALA A 9 -24.79 -19.77 -3.33
N ILE A 10 -23.49 -19.47 -3.30
CA ILE A 10 -22.44 -20.44 -3.02
C ILE A 10 -21.87 -20.18 -1.62
N PRO A 11 -21.34 -21.20 -0.93
CA PRO A 11 -20.63 -21.00 0.32
C PRO A 11 -19.49 -19.98 0.19
N LEU A 12 -19.27 -19.16 1.22
CA LEU A 12 -18.25 -18.10 1.21
C LEU A 12 -16.86 -18.61 0.81
N LYS A 13 -16.45 -19.78 1.32
CA LYS A 13 -15.15 -20.40 0.97
C LYS A 13 -15.04 -20.70 -0.52
N GLU A 14 -16.13 -21.13 -1.14
CA GLU A 14 -16.16 -21.39 -2.57
C GLU A 14 -16.09 -20.09 -3.37
N ALA A 15 -16.79 -19.05 -2.93
CA ALA A 15 -16.70 -17.72 -3.56
C ALA A 15 -15.28 -17.15 -3.51
N GLN A 16 -14.60 -17.28 -2.37
CA GLN A 16 -13.21 -16.84 -2.20
C GLN A 16 -12.25 -17.60 -3.11
N ALA A 17 -12.36 -18.93 -3.16
CA ALA A 17 -11.52 -19.76 -4.03
C ALA A 17 -11.74 -19.44 -5.52
N ARG A 18 -12.99 -19.22 -5.93
CA ARG A 18 -13.31 -18.80 -7.31
C ARG A 18 -12.74 -17.41 -7.61
N TRP A 19 -12.87 -16.47 -6.68
CA TRP A 19 -12.32 -15.13 -6.81
C TRP A 19 -10.79 -15.16 -6.97
N GLU A 20 -10.08 -15.86 -6.09
CA GLU A 20 -8.62 -15.99 -6.15
C GLU A 20 -8.17 -16.61 -7.47
N LYS A 21 -8.84 -17.66 -7.94
CA LYS A 21 -8.54 -18.28 -9.23
C LYS A 21 -8.67 -17.29 -10.38
N LEU A 22 -9.79 -16.56 -10.45
CA LEU A 22 -10.03 -15.55 -11.50
C LEU A 22 -9.02 -14.40 -11.41
N TRP A 23 -8.68 -13.98 -10.19
CA TRP A 23 -7.70 -12.92 -9.95
C TRP A 23 -6.32 -13.30 -10.52
N GLN A 24 -5.91 -14.56 -10.36
CA GLN A 24 -4.67 -15.09 -10.93
C GLN A 24 -4.75 -15.23 -12.45
N GLU A 25 -5.85 -15.75 -13.00
CA GLU A 25 -6.04 -15.95 -14.45
C GLU A 25 -6.05 -14.62 -15.22
N CYS A 26 -6.56 -13.55 -14.61
CA CYS A 26 -6.53 -12.20 -15.18
C CYS A 26 -5.17 -11.50 -15.05
N GLY A 27 -4.16 -12.14 -14.44
CA GLY A 27 -2.84 -11.55 -14.23
C GLY A 27 -2.81 -10.37 -13.24
N LEU A 28 -3.85 -10.24 -12.40
CA LEU A 28 -3.97 -9.14 -11.43
C LEU A 28 -3.26 -9.43 -10.10
N SER A 29 -2.69 -10.62 -9.98
CA SER A 29 -1.94 -11.08 -8.81
C SER A 29 -0.50 -10.57 -8.74
N GLU A 30 0.00 -10.00 -9.82
CA GLU A 30 1.36 -9.47 -9.87
C GLU A 30 1.47 -8.09 -9.21
N ARG A 31 2.70 -7.68 -8.91
CA ARG A 31 2.95 -6.33 -8.41
C ARG A 31 2.60 -5.32 -9.50
N LEU A 32 1.86 -4.29 -9.12
CA LEU A 32 1.62 -3.14 -9.99
C LEU A 32 2.93 -2.48 -10.38
N ALA A 33 2.92 -1.83 -11.55
CA ALA A 33 4.04 -1.02 -12.01
C ALA A 33 4.43 0.04 -10.98
N VAL A 34 5.73 0.28 -10.88
CA VAL A 34 6.31 1.25 -9.94
C VAL A 34 6.77 2.46 -10.73
N GLU A 35 6.50 3.64 -10.21
CA GLU A 35 6.97 4.90 -10.76
C GLU A 35 7.55 5.78 -9.66
N THR A 36 8.34 6.78 -10.06
CA THR A 36 8.79 7.86 -9.17
C THR A 36 7.92 9.06 -9.44
N VAL A 37 7.30 9.59 -8.39
CA VAL A 37 6.45 10.78 -8.46
C VAL A 37 6.99 11.88 -7.55
N PRO A 38 6.69 13.16 -7.85
CA PRO A 38 6.89 14.26 -6.91
C PRO A 38 6.15 14.01 -5.58
N VAL A 39 6.70 14.51 -4.46
CA VAL A 39 6.16 14.27 -3.11
C VAL A 39 4.79 14.93 -2.91
N ASP A 40 4.57 16.09 -3.53
CA ASP A 40 3.32 16.84 -3.55
C ASP A 40 2.20 16.12 -4.32
N GLU A 41 2.53 15.17 -5.19
CA GLU A 41 1.57 14.32 -5.90
C GLU A 41 1.37 12.95 -5.21
N ALA A 42 2.06 12.66 -4.11
CA ALA A 42 2.07 11.33 -3.50
C ALA A 42 0.83 11.02 -2.64
N LEU A 43 -0.05 11.99 -2.38
CA LEU A 43 -1.23 11.80 -1.52
C LEU A 43 -2.17 10.73 -2.11
N GLY A 44 -2.49 9.71 -1.33
CA GLY A 44 -3.35 8.59 -1.75
C GLY A 44 -2.65 7.50 -2.56
N ARG A 45 -1.34 7.63 -2.84
CA ARG A 45 -0.52 6.59 -3.46
C ARG A 45 -0.05 5.56 -2.43
N ILE A 46 0.37 4.39 -2.90
CA ILE A 46 0.94 3.31 -2.08
C ILE A 46 2.45 3.25 -2.35
N THR A 47 3.27 3.21 -1.30
CA THR A 47 4.72 3.06 -1.44
C THR A 47 5.08 1.67 -1.95
N ALA A 48 5.83 1.60 -3.05
CA ALA A 48 6.25 0.32 -3.64
C ALA A 48 7.33 -0.42 -2.82
N ARG A 49 8.01 0.30 -1.92
CA ARG A 49 9.07 -0.20 -1.05
C ARG A 49 9.17 0.64 0.24
N PRO A 50 9.75 0.11 1.32
CA PRO A 50 9.99 0.88 2.54
C PRO A 50 10.82 2.15 2.27
N ALA A 51 10.48 3.22 3.00
CA ALA A 51 11.25 4.47 3.02
C ALA A 51 12.07 4.53 4.32
N PHE A 52 13.37 4.78 4.20
CA PHE A 52 14.28 4.93 5.34
C PHE A 52 14.80 6.36 5.38
N ALA A 53 15.05 6.86 6.58
CA ALA A 53 15.68 8.16 6.77
C ALA A 53 17.10 8.12 6.17
N ALA A 54 17.42 9.09 5.31
CA ALA A 54 18.76 9.23 4.75
C ALA A 54 19.75 9.84 5.76
N ILE A 55 19.24 10.65 6.70
CA ILE A 55 20.01 11.34 7.73
C ILE A 55 19.22 11.39 9.04
N SER A 56 19.92 11.54 10.16
CA SER A 56 19.29 11.91 11.43
C SER A 56 18.64 13.28 11.33
N SER A 57 17.49 13.46 11.97
CA SER A 57 16.83 14.76 12.08
C SER A 57 16.41 14.98 13.53
N PRO A 58 17.05 15.92 14.26
CA PRO A 58 18.16 16.77 13.84
C PRO A 58 19.45 15.97 13.57
N HIS A 59 20.28 16.46 12.65
CA HIS A 59 21.59 15.85 12.31
C HIS A 59 22.73 16.34 13.21
N TYR A 60 22.42 17.03 14.31
CA TYR A 60 23.36 17.63 15.25
C TYR A 60 22.75 17.69 16.66
N HIS A 61 23.55 18.01 17.67
CA HIS A 61 23.06 18.24 19.03
C HIS A 61 22.27 19.55 19.11
N ALA A 62 20.95 19.46 18.97
CA ALA A 62 20.04 20.59 19.08
C ALA A 62 19.49 20.69 20.51
N ALA A 63 19.59 21.87 21.12
CA ALA A 63 18.87 22.18 22.35
C ALA A 63 17.38 22.41 22.02
N ALA A 64 16.48 21.81 22.79
CA ALA A 64 15.04 22.00 22.59
C ALA A 64 14.54 23.36 23.06
N MET A 65 15.31 24.06 23.91
CA MET A 65 14.92 25.30 24.57
C MET A 65 16.12 26.23 24.76
N ASN A 66 15.82 27.49 25.08
CA ASN A 66 16.82 28.45 25.51
C ASN A 66 17.37 28.09 26.89
N GLY A 67 18.68 28.14 27.04
CA GLY A 67 19.37 27.84 28.28
C GLY A 67 20.87 27.91 28.09
N PHE A 68 21.62 27.44 29.09
CA PHE A 68 23.06 27.36 29.04
C PHE A 68 23.48 25.90 28.91
N ALA A 69 24.35 25.59 27.95
CA ALA A 69 24.98 24.28 27.87
C ALA A 69 25.97 24.14 29.05
N LEU A 70 25.72 23.16 29.91
CA LEU A 70 26.58 22.85 31.05
C LEU A 70 27.41 21.58 30.77
N ARG A 71 28.41 21.32 31.61
CA ARG A 71 29.33 20.19 31.49
C ARG A 71 28.99 19.07 32.47
#